data_AF-A0A6I6F4A4-F1
#
_entry.id   AF-A0A6I6F4A4-F1
#
_cell.length_a   1.000
_cell.length_b   1.000
_cell.length_c   1.000
_cell.angle_alpha   90.00
_cell.angle_beta   90.00
_cell.angle_gamma   90.00
#
_symmetry.space_group_name_H-M   'P 1'
#
loop_
_entity.id
_entity.type
_entity.pdbx_description
1 polymer ?
#
loop_
_entity_poly.entity_id
_entity_poly.type
_entity_poly.pdbx_seq_one_letter_code
_entity_poly.pdbx_strand_id
1 'polypeptide(L)'
;MPKKYSAILKNIGLILVGNTIYALAVTAFILPSGLITGGTTGLALLFHNQFGIPIAVFVSVFNIAMFLLGALVLGKAFTLTTLISTFYYPFILGIFQKISLLQDMTSDQLLSAIYAGILIGFSIGIVIKAGASTGGMDIPPLVLNKKFGVSVSLAMYAFDFTILISQMLFASKEQVLYGILLVLIYTVVLDKVLILGQYRTQVKIISDKYDEINQMIIHHMDRGSTLIHAETGYLHDKNLVVLTIVTNRELPKLNKLVLSIDPKAFMIISQVNEVKGRGFTMDKSYR
;
A
#
# COMPACT_ATOMS: atom_id res chain seq x y z
N MET A 1 18.67 15.31 14.59
CA MET A 1 17.89 16.27 13.76
C MET A 1 17.94 16.01 12.23
N PRO A 2 19.06 15.63 11.56
CA PRO A 2 19.07 15.51 10.09
C PRO A 2 18.23 14.35 9.51
N LYS A 3 18.05 13.25 10.27
CA LYS A 3 17.26 12.08 9.82
C LYS A 3 15.75 12.38 9.66
N LYS A 4 15.20 13.33 10.42
CA LYS A 4 13.75 13.65 10.40
C LYS A 4 13.36 14.44 9.14
N TYR A 5 14.22 15.38 8.71
CA TYR A 5 14.03 16.14 7.47
C TYR A 5 14.19 15.25 6.22
N SER A 6 15.15 14.32 6.23
CA SER A 6 15.30 13.35 5.14
C SER A 6 14.06 12.47 4.94
N ALA A 7 13.40 12.05 6.03
CA ALA A 7 12.17 11.26 5.96
C ALA A 7 10.99 12.06 5.39
N ILE A 8 10.82 13.32 5.79
CA ILE A 8 9.77 14.20 5.27
C ILE A 8 9.98 14.46 3.77
N LEU A 9 11.21 14.80 3.37
CA LEU A 9 11.53 15.07 1.97
C LEU A 9 11.30 13.84 1.08
N LYS A 10 11.65 12.65 1.60
CA LYS A 10 11.36 11.38 0.94
C LYS A 10 9.85 11.17 0.75
N ASN A 11 9.05 11.43 1.79
CA ASN A 11 7.59 11.28 1.69
C ASN A 11 6.99 12.25 0.67
N ILE A 12 7.44 13.51 0.66
CA ILE A 12 7.02 14.48 -0.36
C ILE A 12 7.39 13.98 -1.76
N GLY A 13 8.62 13.51 -1.98
CA GLY A 13 9.03 12.93 -3.26
C GLY A 13 8.15 11.75 -3.70
N LEU A 14 7.81 10.84 -2.77
CA LEU A 14 6.89 9.73 -3.04
C LEU A 14 5.48 10.22 -3.41
N ILE A 15 4.96 11.24 -2.72
CA ILE A 15 3.66 11.84 -3.02
C ILE A 15 3.65 12.45 -4.42
N LEU A 16 4.70 13.19 -4.80
CA LEU A 16 4.82 13.79 -6.13
C LEU A 16 4.87 12.69 -7.19
N VAL A 17 5.78 11.72 -7.06
CA VAL A 17 5.89 10.59 -8.01
C VAL A 17 4.58 9.83 -8.13
N GLY A 18 3.92 9.53 -7.02
CA GLY A 18 2.62 8.84 -7.02
C GLY A 18 1.57 9.62 -7.81
N ASN A 19 1.40 10.92 -7.54
CA ASN A 19 0.44 11.75 -8.27
C ASN A 19 0.81 11.93 -9.76
N THR A 20 2.10 11.99 -10.12
CA THR A 20 2.54 12.00 -11.52
C THR A 20 2.13 10.71 -12.23
N ILE A 21 2.36 9.54 -11.60
CA ILE A 21 1.96 8.24 -12.17
C ILE A 21 0.43 8.16 -12.30
N TYR A 22 -0.30 8.66 -11.30
CA TYR A 22 -1.76 8.74 -11.35
C TYR A 22 -2.24 9.59 -12.53
N ALA A 23 -1.70 10.80 -12.69
CA ALA A 23 -2.04 11.68 -13.81
C ALA A 23 -1.67 11.10 -15.17
N LEU A 24 -0.56 10.36 -15.27
CA LEU A 24 -0.18 9.62 -16.46
C LEU A 24 -1.23 8.58 -16.81
N ALA A 25 -1.64 7.75 -15.84
CA ALA A 25 -2.66 6.72 -16.03
C ALA A 25 -3.98 7.30 -16.52
N VAL A 26 -4.41 8.40 -15.90
CA VAL A 26 -5.66 9.09 -16.25
C VAL A 26 -5.59 9.66 -17.67
N THR A 27 -4.51 10.39 -18.00
CA THR A 27 -4.36 11.02 -19.30
C THR A 27 -4.22 9.99 -20.42
N ALA A 28 -3.49 8.90 -20.16
CA ALA A 28 -3.13 7.95 -21.19
C ALA A 28 -4.21 6.90 -21.48
N PHE A 29 -4.97 6.49 -20.48
CA PHE A 29 -5.83 5.31 -20.58
C PHE A 29 -7.28 5.57 -20.13
N ILE A 30 -7.52 6.43 -19.14
CA ILE A 30 -8.87 6.69 -18.65
C ILE A 30 -9.62 7.66 -19.58
N LEU A 31 -9.04 8.84 -19.81
CA LEU A 31 -9.70 9.91 -20.56
C LEU A 31 -9.96 9.52 -22.03
N PRO A 32 -8.99 8.97 -22.78
CA PRO A 32 -9.20 8.64 -24.19
C PRO A 32 -10.20 7.49 -24.38
N SER A 33 -10.19 6.51 -23.48
CA SER A 33 -11.06 5.33 -23.56
C SER A 33 -12.43 5.51 -22.89
N GLY A 34 -12.71 6.69 -22.31
CA GLY A 34 -13.99 6.98 -21.65
C GLY A 34 -14.33 6.00 -20.52
N LEU A 35 -13.31 5.45 -19.85
CA LEU A 35 -13.52 4.46 -18.79
C LEU A 35 -14.19 5.13 -17.59
N ILE A 36 -15.31 4.56 -17.16
CA ILE A 36 -15.92 4.96 -15.90
C ILE A 36 -15.12 4.37 -14.74
N THR A 37 -15.02 5.13 -13.66
CA THR A 37 -14.32 4.71 -12.45
C THR A 37 -15.26 4.82 -11.25
N GLY A 38 -14.92 4.13 -10.18
CA GLY A 38 -15.54 4.34 -8.88
C GLY A 38 -15.16 5.71 -8.28
N GLY A 39 -15.11 5.76 -6.96
CA GLY A 39 -14.66 6.94 -6.25
C GLY A 39 -15.58 8.16 -6.35
N THR A 40 -15.04 9.35 -6.07
CA THR A 40 -15.83 10.58 -5.89
C THR A 40 -16.56 10.97 -7.17
N THR A 41 -15.90 10.83 -8.32
CA THR A 41 -16.48 11.14 -9.63
C THR A 41 -17.62 10.20 -9.98
N GLY A 42 -17.47 8.90 -9.69
CA GLY A 42 -18.53 7.93 -9.88
C GLY A 42 -19.76 8.21 -9.00
N LEU A 43 -19.56 8.61 -7.74
CA LEU A 43 -20.65 9.09 -6.88
C LEU A 43 -21.30 10.35 -7.45
N ALA A 44 -20.50 11.31 -7.91
CA ALA A 44 -21.02 12.55 -8.47
C ALA A 44 -21.92 12.30 -9.70
N LEU A 45 -21.57 11.34 -10.55
CA LEU A 45 -22.40 10.93 -11.69
C LEU A 45 -23.74 10.30 -11.26
N LEU A 46 -23.74 9.48 -10.22
CA LEU A 46 -24.96 8.91 -9.65
C LEU A 46 -25.91 10.01 -9.16
N PHE A 47 -25.39 10.93 -8.33
CA PHE A 47 -26.20 12.02 -7.77
C PHE A 47 -26.63 13.04 -8.82
N HIS A 48 -25.82 13.26 -9.86
CA HIS A 48 -26.19 14.10 -10.98
C HIS A 48 -27.38 13.50 -11.74
N ASN A 49 -27.33 12.22 -12.10
CA ASN A 49 -28.42 11.58 -12.85
C ASN A 49 -29.71 11.43 -12.03
N GLN A 50 -29.60 11.18 -10.71
CA GLN A 50 -30.78 10.93 -9.87
C GLN A 50 -31.41 12.20 -9.30
N PHE A 51 -30.61 13.23 -9.01
CA PHE A 51 -31.06 14.45 -8.32
C PHE A 51 -30.76 15.75 -9.08
N GLY A 52 -30.11 15.68 -10.24
CA GLY A 52 -29.73 16.86 -11.03
C GLY A 52 -28.60 17.69 -10.41
N ILE A 53 -27.92 17.19 -9.36
CA ILE A 53 -26.86 17.93 -8.68
C ILE A 53 -25.66 18.10 -9.63
N PRO A 54 -25.13 19.31 -9.87
CA PRO A 54 -23.97 19.48 -10.72
C PRO A 54 -22.76 18.71 -10.18
N ILE A 55 -22.09 17.95 -11.06
CA ILE A 55 -20.93 17.09 -10.71
C ILE A 55 -19.87 17.89 -9.94
N ALA A 56 -19.51 19.09 -10.42
CA ALA A 56 -18.51 19.94 -9.79
C ALA A 56 -18.90 20.35 -8.35
N VAL A 57 -20.19 20.60 -8.10
CA VAL A 57 -20.70 20.94 -6.76
C VAL A 57 -20.60 19.73 -5.84
N PHE A 58 -21.04 18.55 -6.29
CA PHE A 58 -20.97 17.33 -5.50
C PHE A 58 -19.52 16.99 -5.13
N VAL A 59 -18.62 16.96 -6.12
CA VAL A 59 -17.20 16.64 -5.90
C VAL A 59 -16.56 17.64 -4.93
N SER A 60 -16.85 18.93 -5.06
CA SER A 60 -16.29 19.96 -4.17
C SER A 60 -16.76 19.77 -2.73
N VAL A 61 -18.06 19.59 -2.51
CA VAL A 61 -18.63 19.35 -1.19
C VAL A 61 -18.09 18.06 -0.58
N PHE A 62 -18.05 16.99 -1.37
CA PHE A 62 -17.55 15.69 -0.93
C PHE A 62 -16.08 15.76 -0.53
N ASN A 63 -15.23 16.38 -1.35
CA ASN A 63 -13.81 16.52 -1.06
C ASN A 63 -13.57 17.37 0.20
N ILE A 64 -14.31 18.47 0.39
CA ILE A 64 -14.22 19.27 1.63
C ILE A 64 -14.64 18.43 2.84
N ALA A 65 -15.75 17.71 2.75
CA ALA A 65 -16.23 16.86 3.83
C ALA A 65 -15.21 15.76 4.19
N MET A 66 -14.64 15.09 3.18
CA MET A 66 -13.60 14.07 3.38
C MET A 66 -12.32 14.68 3.93
N PHE A 67 -11.90 15.86 3.47
CA PHE A 67 -10.73 16.54 3.99
C PHE A 67 -10.89 16.87 5.48
N LEU A 68 -12.05 17.38 5.90
CA LEU A 68 -12.36 17.63 7.31
C LEU A 68 -12.36 16.33 8.12
N LEU A 69 -13.00 15.27 7.61
CA LEU A 69 -13.00 13.95 8.25
C LEU A 69 -11.57 13.40 8.42
N GLY A 70 -10.76 13.49 7.37
CA GLY A 70 -9.36 13.09 7.37
C GLY A 70 -8.54 13.91 8.36
N ALA A 71 -8.74 15.22 8.44
CA ALA A 71 -8.05 16.08 9.41
C ALA A 71 -8.39 15.72 10.86
N LEU A 72 -9.65 15.38 11.15
CA LEU A 72 -10.10 15.00 12.49
C LEU A 72 -9.59 13.61 12.91
N VAL A 73 -9.57 12.63 12.00
CA VAL A 73 -9.27 11.22 12.35
C VAL A 73 -7.81 10.84 12.10
N LEU A 74 -7.22 11.31 11.00
CA LEU A 74 -5.88 10.92 10.55
C LEU A 74 -4.79 11.92 10.99
N GLY A 75 -5.20 13.13 11.39
CA GLY A 75 -4.36 14.13 12.04
C GLY A 75 -3.61 15.06 11.09
N LYS A 76 -2.98 16.10 11.68
CA LYS A 76 -2.40 17.24 10.95
C LYS A 76 -1.33 16.87 9.92
N ALA A 77 -0.50 15.86 10.21
CA ALA A 77 0.55 15.43 9.29
C ALA A 77 -0.03 14.89 7.97
N PHE A 78 -1.07 14.06 8.08
CA PHE A 78 -1.81 13.52 6.92
C PHE A 78 -2.50 14.63 6.14
N THR A 79 -3.10 15.61 6.83
CA THR A 79 -3.77 16.75 6.20
C THR A 79 -2.80 17.57 5.35
N LEU A 80 -1.62 17.90 5.88
CA LEU A 80 -0.61 18.69 5.17
C LEU A 80 -0.08 17.96 3.94
N THR A 81 0.21 16.66 4.06
CA THR A 81 0.71 15.85 2.94
C THR A 81 -0.35 15.61 1.87
N THR A 82 -1.61 15.41 2.28
CA THR A 82 -2.75 15.27 1.34
C THR A 82 -3.02 16.57 0.60
N LEU A 83 -2.88 17.72 1.26
CA LEU A 83 -3.02 19.03 0.63
C LEU A 83 -2.00 19.23 -0.51
N ILE A 84 -0.78 18.70 -0.38
CA ILE A 84 0.20 18.67 -1.47
C ILE A 84 -0.35 17.89 -2.67
N SER A 85 -0.91 16.69 -2.45
CA SER A 85 -1.55 15.91 -3.54
C SER A 85 -2.68 16.69 -4.20
N THR A 86 -3.56 17.31 -3.41
CA THR A 86 -4.75 18.03 -3.89
C THR A 86 -4.40 19.14 -4.88
N PHE A 87 -3.30 19.86 -4.67
CA PHE A 87 -2.86 20.91 -5.60
C PHE A 87 -1.94 20.39 -6.71
N TYR A 88 -1.05 19.44 -6.40
CA TYR A 88 -0.08 18.94 -7.37
C TYR A 88 -0.71 18.07 -8.46
N TYR A 89 -1.69 17.23 -8.11
CA TYR A 89 -2.33 16.34 -9.08
C TYR A 89 -3.00 17.10 -10.24
N PRO A 90 -3.89 18.09 -10.01
CA PRO A 90 -4.47 18.87 -11.12
C PRO A 90 -3.42 19.60 -11.97
N PHE A 91 -2.36 20.10 -11.33
CA PHE A 91 -1.26 20.77 -12.04
C PHE A 91 -0.56 19.83 -13.03
N ILE A 92 -0.13 18.65 -12.58
CA ILE A 92 0.58 17.70 -13.46
C ILE A 92 -0.36 17.06 -14.48
N LEU A 93 -1.63 16.82 -14.12
CA LEU A 93 -2.66 16.38 -15.06
C LEU A 93 -2.84 17.37 -16.21
N GLY A 94 -2.94 18.68 -15.90
CA GLY A 94 -3.06 19.73 -16.91
C GLY A 94 -1.83 19.86 -17.81
N ILE A 95 -0.64 19.47 -17.34
CA ILE A 95 0.56 19.37 -18.18
C ILE A 95 0.45 18.17 -19.12
N PHE A 96 0.10 16.99 -18.60
CA PHE A 96 0.03 15.77 -19.41
C PHE A 96 -1.09 15.80 -20.44
N GLN A 97 -2.23 16.42 -20.14
CA GLN A 97 -3.31 16.60 -21.10
C GLN A 97 -2.88 17.40 -22.35
N LYS A 98 -1.85 18.25 -22.27
CA LYS A 98 -1.32 18.99 -23.44
C LYS A 98 -0.41 18.13 -24.32
N ILE A 99 -0.02 16.93 -23.89
CA ILE A 99 0.85 16.02 -24.62
C ILE A 99 -0.03 15.06 -25.42
N SER A 100 -0.25 15.37 -26.70
CA SER A 100 -1.13 14.58 -27.58
C SER A 100 -0.74 13.11 -27.68
N LEU A 101 0.57 12.80 -27.67
CA LEU A 101 1.08 11.43 -27.71
C LEU A 101 0.49 10.57 -26.59
N LEU A 102 0.32 11.13 -25.38
CA LEU A 102 -0.24 10.37 -24.27
C LEU A 102 -1.69 9.98 -24.51
N GLN A 103 -2.46 10.78 -25.24
CA GLN A 103 -3.89 10.51 -25.47
C GLN A 103 -4.14 9.42 -26.53
N ASP A 104 -3.10 8.97 -27.25
CA ASP A 104 -3.20 7.97 -28.32
C ASP A 104 -2.34 6.73 -28.02
N MET A 105 -2.26 6.34 -26.74
CA MET A 105 -1.47 5.16 -26.33
C MET A 105 -2.08 3.84 -26.79
N THR A 106 -3.41 3.74 -26.80
CA THR A 106 -4.14 2.57 -27.30
C THR A 106 -5.61 2.91 -27.53
N SER A 107 -6.23 2.28 -28.53
CA SER A 107 -7.68 2.30 -28.75
C SER A 107 -8.40 1.11 -28.11
N ASP A 108 -7.67 0.12 -27.59
CA ASP A 108 -8.24 -1.06 -26.94
C ASP A 108 -8.63 -0.76 -25.48
N GLN A 109 -9.93 -0.82 -25.21
CA GLN A 109 -10.50 -0.49 -23.91
C GLN A 109 -10.11 -1.48 -22.80
N LEU A 110 -9.89 -2.76 -23.13
CA LEU A 110 -9.39 -3.76 -22.20
C LEU A 110 -7.94 -3.44 -21.81
N LEU A 111 -7.11 -3.13 -22.80
CA LEU A 111 -5.71 -2.75 -22.57
C LEU A 111 -5.62 -1.48 -21.71
N SER A 112 -6.45 -0.48 -22.00
CA SER A 112 -6.57 0.73 -21.18
C SER A 112 -6.98 0.42 -19.75
N ALA A 113 -7.99 -0.43 -19.53
CA ALA A 113 -8.43 -0.79 -18.19
C ALA A 113 -7.32 -1.49 -17.38
N ILE A 114 -6.53 -2.36 -18.03
CA ILE A 114 -5.42 -3.07 -17.39
C ILE A 114 -4.30 -2.11 -16.99
N TYR A 115 -3.79 -1.31 -17.93
CA TYR A 115 -2.68 -0.38 -17.63
C TYR A 115 -3.09 0.73 -16.68
N ALA A 116 -4.31 1.28 -16.83
CA ALA A 116 -4.85 2.23 -15.88
C ALA A 116 -4.93 1.62 -14.48
N GLY A 117 -5.49 0.40 -14.36
CA GLY A 117 -5.59 -0.31 -13.08
C GLY A 117 -4.22 -0.50 -12.42
N ILE A 118 -3.21 -0.94 -13.17
CA ILE A 118 -1.84 -1.14 -12.65
C ILE A 118 -1.24 0.17 -12.14
N LEU A 119 -1.28 1.23 -12.95
CA LEU A 119 -0.66 2.52 -12.62
C LEU A 119 -1.42 3.25 -11.50
N ILE A 120 -2.75 3.20 -11.49
CA ILE A 120 -3.60 3.76 -10.43
C ILE A 120 -3.36 3.02 -9.11
N GLY A 121 -3.34 1.69 -9.12
CA GLY A 121 -3.08 0.90 -7.92
C GLY A 121 -1.70 1.19 -7.33
N PHE A 122 -0.69 1.30 -8.21
CA PHE A 122 0.67 1.63 -7.80
C PHE A 122 0.81 3.04 -7.23
N SER A 123 0.22 4.03 -7.90
CA SER A 123 0.25 5.43 -7.46
C SER A 123 -0.45 5.64 -6.13
N ILE A 124 -1.69 5.17 -5.98
CA ILE A 124 -2.44 5.28 -4.72
C ILE A 124 -1.66 4.60 -3.58
N GLY A 125 -1.12 3.40 -3.83
CA GLY A 125 -0.35 2.68 -2.82
C GLY A 125 0.90 3.43 -2.35
N ILE A 126 1.61 4.11 -3.25
CA ILE A 126 2.77 4.93 -2.89
C ILE A 126 2.35 6.16 -2.08
N VAL A 127 1.30 6.87 -2.51
CA VAL A 127 0.79 8.07 -1.83
C VAL A 127 0.34 7.73 -0.41
N ILE A 128 -0.41 6.64 -0.25
CA ILE A 128 -0.88 6.15 1.06
C ILE A 128 0.30 5.77 1.95
N LYS A 129 1.32 5.07 1.44
CA LYS A 129 2.53 4.73 2.21
C LYS A 129 3.35 5.94 2.64
N ALA A 130 3.30 7.02 1.88
CA ALA A 130 3.91 8.29 2.26
C ALA A 130 3.09 9.05 3.33
N GLY A 131 1.95 8.51 3.76
CA GLY A 131 1.07 9.09 4.76
C GLY A 131 0.19 10.20 4.21
N ALA A 132 -0.22 10.09 2.93
CA ALA A 132 -1.09 11.04 2.26
C ALA A 132 -2.27 10.33 1.59
N SER A 133 -3.19 11.10 1.04
CA SER A 133 -4.26 10.66 0.16
C SER A 133 -4.17 11.39 -1.18
N THR A 134 -4.83 10.87 -2.22
CA THR A 134 -5.04 11.56 -3.49
C THR A 134 -6.15 12.63 -3.42
N GLY A 135 -6.78 12.79 -2.24
CA GLY A 135 -7.71 13.87 -1.91
C GLY A 135 -9.18 13.55 -2.14
N GLY A 136 -9.58 12.27 -2.21
CA GLY A 136 -10.93 11.88 -2.58
C GLY A 136 -11.45 10.65 -1.82
N MET A 137 -11.97 9.68 -2.56
CA MET A 137 -12.60 8.47 -2.02
C MET A 137 -11.66 7.45 -1.36
N ASP A 138 -10.36 7.74 -1.32
CA ASP A 138 -9.38 6.97 -0.55
C ASP A 138 -9.37 7.36 0.95
N ILE A 139 -9.94 8.51 1.34
CA ILE A 139 -10.03 8.94 2.73
C ILE A 139 -10.95 8.04 3.60
N PRO A 140 -12.20 7.70 3.19
CA PRO A 140 -13.04 6.80 3.99
C PRO A 140 -12.38 5.44 4.30
N PRO A 141 -11.77 4.73 3.33
CA PRO A 141 -10.97 3.52 3.58
C PRO A 141 -9.86 3.72 4.63
N LEU A 142 -9.12 4.84 4.56
CA LEU A 142 -8.07 5.15 5.54
C LEU A 142 -8.63 5.41 6.94
N VAL A 143 -9.79 6.08 7.02
CA VAL A 143 -10.50 6.32 8.28
C VAL A 143 -10.98 4.99 8.90
N LEU A 144 -11.53 4.09 8.08
CA LEU A 144 -11.95 2.76 8.53
C LEU A 144 -10.75 1.91 9.00
N ASN A 145 -9.64 1.97 8.28
CA ASN A 145 -8.41 1.30 8.70
C ASN A 145 -7.91 1.85 10.05
N LYS A 146 -7.89 3.18 10.23
CA LYS A 146 -7.42 3.81 11.46
C LYS A 146 -8.29 3.48 12.67
N LYS A 147 -9.61 3.41 12.50
CA LYS A 147 -10.57 3.19 13.60
C LYS A 147 -10.83 1.71 13.89
N PHE A 148 -10.90 0.87 12.86
CA PHE A 148 -11.39 -0.51 12.96
C PHE A 148 -10.40 -1.56 12.45
N GLY A 149 -9.25 -1.15 11.89
CA GLY A 149 -8.25 -2.08 11.35
C GLY A 149 -8.66 -2.77 10.05
N VAL A 150 -9.72 -2.31 9.39
CA VAL A 150 -10.16 -2.85 8.09
C VAL A 150 -9.08 -2.59 7.04
N SER A 151 -8.81 -3.57 6.16
CA SER A 151 -7.86 -3.38 5.08
C SER A 151 -8.28 -2.24 4.15
N VAL A 152 -7.35 -1.35 3.83
CA VAL A 152 -7.58 -0.18 2.95
C VAL A 152 -8.00 -0.64 1.55
N SER A 153 -7.29 -1.63 0.98
CA SER A 153 -7.58 -2.20 -0.34
C SER A 153 -8.98 -2.82 -0.40
N LEU A 154 -9.37 -3.55 0.65
CA LEU A 154 -10.70 -4.15 0.76
C LEU A 154 -11.81 -3.11 0.87
N ALA A 155 -11.62 -2.09 1.70
CA ALA A 155 -12.60 -1.01 1.84
C ALA A 155 -12.76 -0.21 0.54
N MET A 156 -11.66 0.09 -0.16
CA MET A 156 -11.69 0.72 -1.49
C MET A 156 -12.47 -0.12 -2.49
N TYR A 157 -12.17 -1.42 -2.57
CA TYR A 157 -12.89 -2.36 -3.42
C TYR A 157 -14.40 -2.33 -3.16
N ALA A 158 -14.81 -2.44 -1.90
CA ALA A 158 -16.23 -2.48 -1.52
C ALA A 158 -16.97 -1.19 -1.89
N PHE A 159 -16.38 -0.02 -1.62
CA PHE A 159 -16.98 1.27 -1.99
C PHE A 159 -17.09 1.41 -3.51
N ASP A 160 -16.00 1.20 -4.24
CA ASP A 160 -15.99 1.39 -5.69
C ASP A 160 -16.88 0.39 -6.41
N PHE A 161 -16.92 -0.87 -5.96
CA PHE A 161 -17.81 -1.88 -6.52
C PHE A 161 -19.28 -1.52 -6.32
N THR A 162 -19.62 -1.01 -5.13
CA THR A 162 -20.99 -0.54 -4.83
C THR A 162 -21.36 0.66 -5.71
N ILE A 163 -20.44 1.60 -5.88
CA ILE A 163 -20.61 2.76 -6.76
C ILE A 163 -20.83 2.30 -8.21
N LEU A 164 -20.01 1.40 -8.73
CA LEU A 164 -20.12 0.91 -10.10
C LEU A 164 -21.42 0.14 -10.35
N ILE A 165 -21.87 -0.69 -9.40
CA ILE A 165 -23.18 -1.35 -9.50
C ILE A 165 -24.30 -0.31 -9.55
N SER A 166 -24.24 0.73 -8.72
CA SER A 166 -25.26 1.79 -8.74
C SER A 166 -25.30 2.56 -10.08
N GLN A 167 -24.19 2.60 -10.82
CA GLN A 167 -24.13 3.23 -12.14
C GLN A 167 -24.78 2.39 -13.25
N MET A 168 -25.08 1.11 -13.04
CA MET A 168 -25.81 0.28 -14.03
C MET A 168 -27.19 0.84 -14.39
N LEU A 169 -27.73 1.74 -13.57
CA LEU A 169 -29.00 2.43 -13.83
C LEU A 169 -28.93 3.38 -15.03
N PHE A 170 -27.74 3.87 -15.41
CA PHE A 170 -27.57 4.88 -16.47
C PHE A 170 -26.33 4.70 -17.35
N ALA A 171 -25.33 3.92 -16.94
CA ALA A 171 -24.14 3.59 -17.73
C ALA A 171 -24.35 2.30 -18.54
N SER A 172 -23.57 2.11 -19.62
CA SER A 172 -23.64 0.85 -20.38
C SER A 172 -23.09 -0.33 -19.58
N LYS A 173 -23.55 -1.55 -19.90
CA LYS A 173 -23.09 -2.77 -19.23
C LYS A 173 -21.58 -2.94 -19.41
N GLU A 174 -21.07 -2.67 -20.61
CA GLU A 174 -19.66 -2.74 -20.97
C GLU A 174 -18.83 -1.75 -20.14
N GLN A 175 -19.28 -0.51 -19.99
CA GLN A 175 -18.59 0.50 -19.17
C GLN A 175 -18.48 0.04 -17.72
N VAL A 176 -19.55 -0.51 -17.14
CA VAL A 176 -19.55 -1.01 -15.76
C VAL A 176 -18.62 -2.22 -15.62
N LEU A 177 -18.64 -3.16 -16.56
CA LEU A 177 -17.74 -4.32 -16.53
C LEU A 177 -16.27 -3.91 -16.62
N TYR A 178 -15.92 -2.96 -17.50
CA TYR A 178 -14.57 -2.41 -17.57
C TYR A 178 -14.19 -1.64 -16.30
N GLY A 179 -15.11 -0.89 -15.71
CA GLY A 179 -14.90 -0.23 -14.42
C GLY A 179 -14.61 -1.23 -13.30
N ILE A 180 -15.38 -2.33 -13.22
CA ILE A 180 -15.17 -3.40 -12.23
C ILE A 180 -13.81 -4.07 -12.44
N LEU A 181 -13.45 -4.36 -13.69
CA LEU A 181 -12.14 -4.92 -14.03
C LEU A 181 -11.00 -4.00 -13.59
N LEU A 182 -11.12 -2.70 -13.88
CA LEU A 182 -10.16 -1.70 -13.45
C LEU A 182 -10.03 -1.67 -11.92
N VAL A 183 -11.15 -1.72 -11.19
CA VAL A 183 -11.17 -1.77 -9.71
C VAL A 183 -10.48 -3.03 -9.19
N LEU A 184 -10.76 -4.19 -9.76
CA LEU A 184 -10.10 -5.46 -9.39
C LEU A 184 -8.58 -5.38 -9.58
N ILE A 185 -8.14 -4.85 -10.72
CA ILE A 185 -6.71 -4.77 -11.03
C ILE A 185 -6.02 -3.77 -10.08
N TYR A 186 -6.56 -2.56 -9.93
CA TYR A 186 -5.91 -1.57 -9.09
C TYR A 186 -5.90 -1.99 -7.62
N THR A 187 -6.94 -2.66 -7.12
CA THR A 187 -7.00 -3.10 -5.71
C THR A 187 -5.96 -4.19 -5.41
N VAL A 188 -5.74 -5.12 -6.33
CA VAL A 188 -4.66 -6.13 -6.22
C VAL A 188 -3.29 -5.47 -6.22
N VAL A 189 -3.05 -4.51 -7.10
CA VAL A 189 -1.77 -3.79 -7.16
C VAL A 189 -1.57 -2.92 -5.92
N LEU A 190 -2.60 -2.21 -5.48
CA LEU A 190 -2.62 -1.41 -4.26
C LEU A 190 -2.22 -2.26 -3.06
N ASP A 191 -2.86 -3.42 -2.88
CA ASP A 191 -2.60 -4.33 -1.77
C ASP A 191 -1.11 -4.74 -1.73
N LYS A 192 -0.57 -5.17 -2.87
CA LYS A 192 0.86 -5.51 -3.02
C LYS A 192 1.77 -4.34 -2.70
N VAL A 193 1.44 -3.12 -3.13
CA VAL A 193 2.26 -1.94 -2.87
C VAL A 193 2.25 -1.59 -1.39
N LEU A 194 1.08 -1.61 -0.72
CA LEU A 194 0.94 -1.30 0.70
C LEU A 194 1.84 -2.19 1.58
N ILE A 195 1.91 -3.49 1.27
CA ILE A 195 2.76 -4.45 1.99
C ILE A 195 4.23 -4.45 1.52
N LEU A 196 4.54 -3.85 0.37
CA LEU A 196 5.88 -3.85 -0.21
C LEU A 196 6.92 -3.27 0.77
N GLY A 197 7.94 -4.06 1.11
CA GLY A 197 8.99 -3.64 2.04
C GLY A 197 8.59 -3.68 3.53
N GLN A 198 7.37 -4.12 3.87
CA GLN A 198 6.97 -4.48 5.23
C GLN A 198 7.17 -5.96 5.56
N TYR A 199 7.54 -6.78 4.57
CA TYR A 199 7.82 -8.20 4.78
C TYR A 199 8.91 -8.40 5.82
N ARG A 200 8.53 -9.08 6.90
CA ARG A 200 9.46 -9.61 7.88
C ARG A 200 9.63 -11.09 7.60
N THR A 201 10.82 -11.56 7.88
CA THR A 201 11.22 -12.93 7.65
C THR A 201 11.39 -13.59 9.00
N GLN A 202 10.61 -14.62 9.26
CA GLN A 202 10.90 -15.54 10.35
C GLN A 202 11.99 -16.49 9.87
N VAL A 203 13.04 -16.60 10.66
CA VAL A 203 14.12 -17.56 10.44
C VAL A 203 14.18 -18.47 11.64
N LYS A 204 13.99 -19.77 11.41
CA LYS A 204 14.26 -20.82 12.40
C LYS A 204 15.59 -21.44 12.04
N ILE A 205 16.53 -21.43 12.98
CA ILE A 205 17.89 -21.92 12.80
C ILE A 205 18.05 -23.17 13.63
N ILE A 206 18.47 -24.25 12.98
CA ILE A 206 18.69 -25.57 13.59
C ILE A 206 20.18 -25.86 13.48
N SER A 207 20.83 -25.99 14.64
CA SER A 207 22.28 -26.17 14.76
C SER A 207 22.61 -26.63 16.18
N ASP A 208 23.68 -27.41 16.32
CA ASP A 208 24.22 -27.80 17.64
C ASP A 208 24.88 -26.61 18.36
N LYS A 209 25.28 -25.57 17.60
CA LYS A 209 25.85 -24.32 18.13
C LYS A 209 24.77 -23.25 18.35
N TYR A 210 23.57 -23.65 18.75
CA TYR A 210 22.43 -22.74 18.91
C TYR A 210 22.73 -21.59 19.88
N ASP A 211 23.53 -21.81 20.93
CA ASP A 211 23.83 -20.77 21.92
C ASP A 211 24.76 -19.68 21.35
N GLU A 212 25.83 -20.05 20.65
CA GLU A 212 26.70 -19.10 19.95
C GLU A 212 25.93 -18.27 18.92
N ILE A 213 25.03 -18.93 18.17
CA ILE A 213 24.16 -18.28 17.19
C ILE A 213 23.20 -17.31 17.87
N ASN A 214 22.61 -17.71 19.00
CA ASN A 214 21.71 -16.89 19.80
C ASN A 214 22.42 -15.62 20.30
N GLN A 215 23.63 -15.76 20.86
CA GLN A 215 24.45 -14.63 21.30
C GLN A 215 24.81 -13.70 20.14
N MET A 216 25.19 -14.25 18.98
CA MET A 216 25.49 -13.47 17.78
C MET A 216 24.27 -12.64 17.32
N ILE A 217 23.07 -13.21 17.34
CA ILE A 217 21.84 -12.50 16.94
C ILE A 217 21.55 -11.34 17.92
N ILE A 218 21.69 -11.59 19.21
CA ILE A 218 21.43 -10.58 20.24
C ILE A 218 22.46 -9.44 20.18
N HIS A 219 23.75 -9.76 20.09
CA HIS A 219 24.81 -8.77 20.26
C HIS A 219 25.34 -8.17 18.94
N HIS A 220 25.45 -8.95 17.86
CA HIS A 220 26.01 -8.47 16.59
C HIS A 220 24.94 -7.99 15.60
N MET A 221 23.71 -8.51 15.72
CA MET A 221 22.58 -8.08 14.89
C MET A 221 21.64 -7.12 15.61
N ASP A 222 21.76 -6.99 16.94
CA ASP A 222 20.81 -6.25 17.77
C ASP A 222 19.37 -6.70 17.48
N ARG A 223 19.14 -8.02 17.48
CA ARG A 223 17.83 -8.62 17.23
C ARG A 223 17.44 -9.55 18.37
N GLY A 224 16.14 -9.59 18.66
CA GLY A 224 15.60 -10.56 19.59
C GLY A 224 15.56 -11.95 18.96
N SER A 225 15.67 -12.96 19.82
CA SER A 225 15.56 -14.37 19.48
C SER A 225 14.73 -15.09 20.55
N THR A 226 14.10 -16.18 20.15
CA THR A 226 13.35 -17.08 21.02
C THR A 226 13.88 -18.47 20.82
N LEU A 227 14.17 -19.17 21.92
CA LEU A 227 14.60 -20.57 21.88
C LEU A 227 13.36 -21.48 21.95
N ILE A 228 13.22 -22.36 20.97
CA ILE A 228 12.14 -23.33 20.87
C ILE A 228 12.71 -24.71 21.17
N HIS A 229 12.13 -25.41 22.16
CA HIS A 229 12.46 -26.80 22.44
C HIS A 229 11.96 -27.67 21.28
N ALA A 230 12.88 -28.40 20.68
CA ALA A 230 12.62 -29.31 19.58
C ALA A 230 13.28 -30.66 19.85
N GLU A 231 12.81 -31.65 19.10
CA GLU A 231 13.33 -33.01 19.14
C GLU A 231 13.50 -33.48 17.70
N THR A 232 14.63 -34.11 17.39
CA THR A 232 14.88 -34.62 16.04
C THR A 232 13.98 -35.82 15.77
N GLY A 233 13.39 -35.89 14.57
CA GLY A 233 12.37 -36.91 14.27
C GLY A 233 12.91 -38.34 14.09
N TYR A 234 14.22 -38.53 13.94
CA TYR A 234 14.83 -39.84 13.73
C TYR A 234 15.57 -40.33 14.99
N LEU A 235 16.48 -39.51 15.52
CA LEU A 235 17.31 -39.87 16.66
C LEU A 235 16.66 -39.54 18.01
N HIS A 236 15.55 -38.77 18.01
CA HIS A 236 14.91 -38.27 19.23
C HIS A 236 15.82 -37.40 20.10
N ASP A 237 16.86 -36.81 19.50
CA ASP A 237 17.75 -35.89 20.18
C ASP A 237 17.04 -34.57 20.47
N LYS A 238 17.04 -34.19 21.75
CA LYS A 238 16.51 -32.91 22.21
C LYS A 238 17.50 -31.80 21.88
N ASN A 239 17.04 -30.78 21.15
CA ASN A 239 17.84 -29.62 20.78
C ASN A 239 16.98 -28.34 20.85
N LEU A 240 17.63 -27.19 20.77
CA LEU A 240 16.98 -25.89 20.73
C LEU A 240 17.06 -25.29 19.33
N VAL A 241 15.91 -24.82 18.84
CA VAL A 241 15.81 -24.08 17.59
C VAL A 241 15.80 -22.60 17.91
N VAL A 242 16.70 -21.84 17.29
CA VAL A 242 16.74 -20.38 17.43
C VAL A 242 15.76 -19.77 16.44
N LEU A 243 14.68 -19.17 16.95
CA LEU A 243 13.74 -18.38 16.15
C LEU A 243 14.12 -16.91 16.24
N THR A 244 14.23 -16.23 15.11
CA THR A 244 14.37 -14.77 15.06
C THR A 244 13.51 -14.19 13.94
N ILE A 245 13.16 -12.91 14.10
CA ILE A 245 12.46 -12.13 13.09
C ILE A 245 13.42 -11.06 12.59
N VAL A 246 13.73 -11.12 11.29
CA VAL A 246 14.62 -10.17 10.61
C VAL A 246 13.89 -9.51 9.45
N THR A 247 14.41 -8.38 8.98
CA THR A 247 13.96 -7.81 7.71
C THR A 247 14.60 -8.54 6.54
N ASN A 248 13.97 -8.49 5.35
CA ASN A 248 14.56 -9.05 4.12
C ASN A 248 15.98 -8.52 3.82
N ARG A 249 16.33 -7.31 4.30
CA ARG A 249 17.66 -6.71 4.13
C ARG A 249 18.71 -7.32 5.06
N GLU A 250 18.29 -7.80 6.22
CA GLU A 250 19.17 -8.41 7.23
C GLU A 250 19.39 -9.90 6.98
N LEU A 251 18.46 -10.55 6.27
CA LEU A 251 18.52 -11.99 5.99
C LEU A 251 19.86 -12.46 5.39
N PRO A 252 20.46 -11.78 4.37
CA PRO A 252 21.76 -12.20 3.84
C PRO A 252 22.88 -12.11 4.88
N LYS A 253 22.86 -11.09 5.74
CA LYS A 253 23.83 -10.92 6.82
C LYS A 253 23.67 -12.02 7.87
N LEU A 254 22.43 -12.33 8.27
CA LEU A 254 22.13 -13.43 9.19
C LEU A 254 22.67 -14.75 8.64
N ASN A 255 22.32 -15.09 7.40
CA ASN A 255 22.76 -16.36 6.78
C ASN A 255 24.29 -16.48 6.77
N LYS A 256 25.00 -15.41 6.40
CA LYS A 256 26.47 -15.40 6.39
C LYS A 256 27.06 -15.63 7.79
N LEU A 257 26.51 -14.97 8.81
CA LEU A 257 27.01 -15.10 10.18
C LEU A 257 26.72 -16.48 10.77
N VAL A 258 25.51 -17.01 10.56
CA VAL A 258 25.15 -18.36 11.01
C VAL A 258 26.07 -19.41 10.40
N LEU A 259 26.26 -19.38 9.08
CA LEU A 259 27.12 -20.35 8.39
C LEU A 259 28.61 -20.18 8.71
N SER A 260 29.04 -18.99 9.17
CA SER A 260 30.40 -18.80 9.66
C SER A 260 30.65 -19.43 11.04
N ILE A 261 29.60 -19.57 11.86
CA ILE A 261 29.66 -20.21 13.18
C ILE A 261 29.52 -21.74 13.01
N ASP A 262 28.51 -22.16 12.25
CA ASP A 262 28.23 -23.55 11.95
C ASP A 262 27.90 -23.76 10.46
N PRO A 263 28.84 -24.28 9.67
CA PRO A 263 28.61 -24.62 8.27
C PRO A 263 27.55 -25.72 8.05
N LYS A 264 27.21 -26.51 9.08
CA LYS A 264 26.18 -27.56 9.02
C LYS A 264 24.79 -27.08 9.45
N ALA A 265 24.68 -25.84 9.94
CA ALA A 265 23.40 -25.27 10.32
C ALA A 265 22.46 -25.20 9.11
N PHE A 266 21.19 -25.52 9.33
CA PHE A 266 20.16 -25.28 8.32
C PHE A 266 19.10 -24.33 8.85
N MET A 267 18.51 -23.56 7.93
CA MET A 267 17.60 -22.47 8.26
C MET A 267 16.30 -22.62 7.50
N ILE A 268 15.18 -22.52 8.22
CA ILE A 268 13.84 -22.47 7.64
C ILE A 268 13.41 -21.00 7.59
N ILE A 269 13.15 -20.51 6.38
CA ILE A 269 12.85 -19.11 6.10
C ILE A 269 11.37 -19.02 5.72
N SER A 270 10.58 -18.28 6.50
CA SER A 270 9.15 -18.08 6.26
C SER A 270 8.82 -16.59 6.20
N GLN A 271 8.04 -16.17 5.21
CA GLN A 271 7.50 -14.81 5.17
C GLN A 271 6.42 -14.67 6.24
N VAL A 272 6.47 -13.57 6.99
CA VAL A 272 5.48 -13.24 8.02
C VAL A 272 4.74 -11.97 7.59
N ASN A 273 3.41 -12.05 7.58
CA ASN A 273 2.54 -10.94 7.17
C ASN A 273 2.54 -9.80 8.20
N GLU A 274 2.56 -10.12 9.50
CA GLU A 274 2.54 -9.12 10.57
C GLU A 274 3.25 -9.63 11.83
N VAL A 275 4.03 -8.76 12.49
CA VAL A 275 4.64 -9.03 13.80
C VAL A 275 4.46 -7.79 14.68
N LYS A 276 3.81 -7.96 15.84
CA LYS A 276 3.58 -6.91 16.84
C LYS A 276 4.35 -7.22 18.12
N GLY A 277 4.82 -6.20 18.82
CA GLY A 277 5.50 -6.37 20.10
C GLY A 277 6.73 -5.47 20.29
N ARG A 278 7.44 -5.69 21.41
CA ARG A 278 8.67 -4.96 21.76
C ARG A 278 9.78 -5.29 20.77
N GLY A 279 10.55 -4.28 20.36
CA GLY A 279 11.56 -4.41 19.30
C GLY A 279 10.98 -4.45 17.89
N PHE A 280 9.65 -4.32 17.75
CA PHE A 280 8.96 -4.36 16.47
C PHE A 280 8.00 -3.18 16.28
N THR A 281 6.90 -3.11 17.05
CA THR A 281 5.94 -1.98 17.06
C THR A 281 6.11 -1.08 18.28
N MET A 282 6.84 -1.53 19.30
CA MET A 282 7.20 -0.77 20.50
C MET A 282 8.72 -0.72 20.66
N ASP A 283 9.25 0.38 21.21
CA ASP A 283 10.68 0.53 21.48
C ASP A 283 11.21 -0.56 22.42
N LYS A 284 12.50 -0.90 22.25
CA LYS A 284 13.16 -1.92 23.08
C LYS A 284 13.33 -1.39 24.52
N SER A 285 12.82 -2.13 25.50
CA SER A 285 13.13 -1.96 26.91
C SER A 285 13.86 -3.21 27.37
N TYR A 286 15.15 -3.07 27.65
CA TYR A 286 15.91 -4.10 28.36
C TYR A 286 15.57 -3.96 29.84
N ARG A 287 15.06 -5.02 30.47
CA ARG A 287 14.94 -5.14 31.92
C ARG A 287 15.96 -6.16 32.38
#